data_AF-A0A819K990-F1
#
_entry.id   AF-A0A819K990-F1
#
_cell.length_a   1.000
_cell.length_b   1.000
_cell.length_c   1.000
_cell.angle_alpha   90.00
_cell.angle_beta   90.00
_cell.angle_gamma   90.00
#
_symmetry.space_group_name_H-M   'P 1'
#
loop_
_entity.id
_entity.type
_entity.pdbx_description
1 polymer ?
#
loop_
_entity_poly.entity_id
_entity_poly.type
_entity_poly.pdbx_seq_one_letter_code
_entity_poly.pdbx_strand_id
1 'polypeptide(L)'
;MRSSACTDLPNTYDIPGGHAEPKNVKEYTNENIVEEIISSTIAECLSETNVDRNTLLINSDFYIVIVMRSKRNYNRPVFEFCLRITMASDELQQCYNLQTQKEAYETTEL
;
A
#
# COMPACT_ATOMS: atom_id res chain seq x y z
N MET A 1 13.39 1.55 0.19
CA MET A 1 13.98 1.57 1.57
C MET A 1 13.30 2.65 2.40
N ARG A 2 12.96 2.38 3.67
CA ARG A 2 12.38 3.37 4.59
C ARG A 2 13.41 4.42 5.01
N SER A 3 12.98 5.67 5.12
CA SER A 3 13.82 6.80 5.56
C SER A 3 14.43 6.56 6.94
N SER A 4 15.67 7.03 7.13
CA SER A 4 16.36 6.98 8.43
C SER A 4 15.68 7.85 9.50
N ALA A 5 14.83 8.79 9.07
CA ALA A 5 14.03 9.63 9.96
C ALA A 5 12.75 8.95 10.48
N CYS A 6 12.39 7.76 9.97
CA CYS A 6 11.24 7.02 10.45
C CYS A 6 11.46 6.47 11.86
N THR A 7 10.42 6.51 12.70
CA THR A 7 10.46 5.90 14.05
C THR A 7 10.40 4.39 13.99
N ASP A 8 9.58 3.84 13.09
CA ASP A 8 9.42 2.41 12.90
C ASP A 8 10.28 1.91 11.73
N LEU A 9 11.16 0.95 12.04
CA LEU A 9 12.02 0.23 11.09
C LEU A 9 12.83 1.14 10.13
N PRO A 10 13.64 2.08 10.64
CA PRO A 10 14.46 2.93 9.77
C PRO A 10 15.49 2.10 8.98
N ASN A 11 15.78 2.51 7.74
CA ASN A 11 16.75 1.88 6.82
C ASN A 11 16.45 0.41 6.47
N THR A 12 15.19 -0.04 6.54
CA THR A 12 14.79 -1.38 6.10
C THR A 12 14.08 -1.33 4.76
N TYR A 13 14.12 -2.44 4.02
CA TYR A 13 13.20 -2.66 2.91
C TYR A 13 11.79 -2.87 3.45
N ASP A 14 10.83 -2.32 2.72
CA ASP A 14 9.41 -2.40 3.01
C ASP A 14 8.66 -2.45 1.68
N ILE A 15 7.38 -2.79 1.74
CA ILE A 15 6.46 -2.75 0.59
C ILE A 15 5.44 -1.64 0.79
N PRO A 16 4.79 -1.13 -0.29
CA PRO A 16 3.74 -0.14 -0.16
C PRO A 16 2.64 -0.61 0.78
N GLY A 17 2.21 0.26 1.69
CA GLY A 17 1.18 -0.08 2.66
C GLY A 17 1.13 0.85 3.86
N GLY A 18 0.01 0.79 4.57
CA GLY A 18 -0.25 1.69 5.68
C GLY A 18 -1.28 1.15 6.65
N HIS A 19 -1.80 2.05 7.48
CA HIS A 19 -2.86 1.74 8.43
C HIS A 19 -4.11 2.50 8.04
N ALA A 20 -5.03 1.79 7.38
CA ALA A 20 -6.32 2.34 6.98
C ALA A 20 -7.03 3.00 8.17
N GLU A 21 -7.33 4.29 8.03
CA GLU A 21 -8.20 5.01 8.95
C GLU A 21 -9.63 4.91 8.43
N PRO A 22 -10.64 4.55 9.26
CA PRO A 22 -12.02 4.35 8.82
C PRO A 22 -12.71 5.69 8.57
N LYS A 23 -12.25 6.44 7.56
CA LYS A 23 -12.75 7.78 7.24
C LYS A 23 -14.03 7.71 6.42
N ASN A 24 -14.19 6.68 5.61
CA ASN A 24 -15.31 6.58 4.66
C ASN A 24 -16.41 5.62 5.13
N VAL A 25 -16.15 4.84 6.20
CA VAL A 25 -17.13 3.91 6.77
C VAL A 25 -18.14 4.68 7.63
N LYS A 26 -19.21 5.17 7.00
CA LYS A 26 -20.34 5.81 7.71
C LYS A 26 -21.16 4.80 8.52
N GLU A 27 -21.26 3.59 8.01
CA GLU A 27 -21.93 2.46 8.65
C GLU A 27 -21.04 1.22 8.58
N TYR A 28 -20.83 0.56 9.72
CA TYR A 28 -19.99 -0.62 9.84
C TYR A 28 -20.74 -1.88 9.40
N THR A 29 -20.95 -2.02 8.09
CA THR A 29 -21.36 -3.28 7.47
C THR A 29 -20.12 -4.05 7.03
N ASN A 30 -20.24 -5.37 6.86
CA ASN A 30 -19.12 -6.19 6.39
C ASN A 30 -18.65 -5.73 5.01
N GLU A 31 -19.59 -5.38 4.14
CA GLU A 31 -19.36 -4.91 2.77
C GLU A 31 -18.56 -3.61 2.78
N ASN A 32 -18.98 -2.62 3.59
CA ASN A 32 -18.29 -1.33 3.69
C ASN A 32 -16.90 -1.47 4.30
N ILE A 33 -16.73 -2.37 5.27
CA ILE A 33 -15.41 -2.64 5.88
C ILE A 33 -14.47 -3.26 4.85
N VAL A 34 -14.93 -4.25 4.09
CA VAL A 34 -14.13 -4.90 3.04
C VAL A 34 -13.77 -3.90 1.95
N GLU A 35 -14.74 -3.08 1.52
CA GLU A 35 -14.52 -2.02 0.54
C GLU A 35 -13.49 -1.00 1.02
N GLU A 36 -13.56 -0.56 2.27
CA GLU A 36 -12.58 0.38 2.84
C GLU A 36 -11.18 -0.24 2.93
N ILE A 37 -11.05 -1.51 3.33
CA ILE A 37 -9.75 -2.19 3.41
C ILE A 37 -9.09 -2.29 2.02
N ILE A 38 -9.86 -2.68 1.01
CA ILE A 38 -9.35 -2.78 -0.37
C ILE A 38 -9.02 -1.39 -0.91
N SER A 39 -9.92 -0.43 -0.72
CA SER A 39 -9.77 0.94 -1.23
C SER A 39 -8.58 1.65 -0.61
N SER A 40 -8.38 1.51 0.70
CA SER A 40 -7.22 2.06 1.39
C SER A 40 -5.91 1.41 0.92
N THR A 41 -5.88 0.09 0.74
CA THR A 41 -4.69 -0.60 0.20
C THR A 41 -4.31 -0.08 -1.18
N ILE A 42 -5.30 0.10 -2.06
CA ILE A 42 -5.08 0.68 -3.39
C ILE A 42 -4.58 2.12 -3.25
N ALA A 43 -5.24 2.93 -2.42
CA ALA A 43 -4.86 4.33 -2.23
C ALA A 43 -3.42 4.49 -1.74
N GLU A 44 -2.97 3.67 -0.79
CA GLU A 44 -1.58 3.65 -0.30
C GLU A 44 -0.60 3.24 -1.41
N CYS A 45 -0.95 2.20 -2.19
CA CYS A 45 -0.12 1.80 -3.32
C CYS A 45 0.04 2.95 -4.32
N LEU A 46 -1.03 3.67 -4.66
CA LEU A 46 -0.98 4.81 -5.58
C LEU A 46 -0.21 6.01 -4.99
N SER A 47 -0.41 6.33 -3.71
CA SER A 47 0.26 7.46 -3.06
C SER A 47 1.76 7.21 -2.88
N GLU A 48 2.19 5.99 -2.61
CA GLU A 48 3.61 5.69 -2.44
C GLU A 48 4.36 5.46 -3.75
N THR A 49 3.68 5.06 -4.83
CA THR A 49 4.33 4.71 -6.11
C THR A 49 4.07 5.70 -7.24
N ASN A 50 3.13 6.64 -7.05
CA ASN A 50 2.72 7.63 -8.06
C ASN A 50 2.23 7.01 -9.38
N VAL A 51 1.69 5.79 -9.35
CA VAL A 51 1.12 5.15 -10.54
C VAL A 51 -0.33 5.56 -10.75
N ASP A 52 -0.80 5.51 -12.00
CA ASP A 52 -2.19 5.77 -12.31
C ASP A 52 -3.07 4.56 -11.97
N ARG A 53 -4.24 4.78 -11.36
CA ARG A 53 -5.17 3.72 -10.95
C ARG A 53 -5.57 2.77 -12.08
N ASN A 54 -5.61 3.24 -13.33
CA ASN A 54 -6.00 2.42 -14.48
C ASN A 54 -4.92 1.43 -14.90
N THR A 55 -3.69 1.58 -14.40
CA THR A 55 -2.59 0.64 -14.66
C THR A 55 -2.70 -0.62 -13.80
N LEU A 56 -3.40 -0.53 -12.66
CA LEU A 56 -3.67 -1.66 -11.77
C LEU A 56 -4.73 -2.58 -12.35
N LEU A 57 -4.37 -3.85 -12.51
CA LEU A 57 -5.23 -4.95 -12.97
C LEU A 57 -6.11 -5.46 -11.83
N ILE A 58 -7.07 -4.63 -11.46
CA ILE A 58 -8.03 -4.88 -10.41
C ILE A 58 -9.27 -5.50 -11.08
N ASN A 59 -9.24 -6.81 -11.24
CA ASN A 59 -10.39 -7.60 -11.67
C ASN A 59 -10.96 -8.41 -10.50
N SER A 60 -12.21 -8.88 -10.63
CA SER A 60 -12.89 -9.73 -9.65
C SER A 60 -12.17 -11.06 -9.37
N ASP A 61 -11.15 -11.40 -10.17
CA ASP A 61 -10.61 -12.75 -10.27
C ASP A 61 -9.27 -12.91 -9.56
N PHE A 62 -8.66 -11.83 -9.04
CA PHE A 62 -7.37 -11.95 -8.37
C PHE A 62 -7.14 -10.92 -7.26
N TYR A 63 -7.43 -11.34 -6.03
CA TYR A 63 -6.73 -10.84 -4.85
C TYR A 63 -6.25 -12.05 -4.05
N ILE A 64 -4.94 -12.13 -3.83
CA ILE A 64 -4.43 -12.98 -2.75
C ILE A 64 -4.41 -12.10 -1.51
N VAL A 65 -5.20 -12.48 -0.52
CA VAL A 65 -5.16 -11.87 0.81
C VAL A 65 -4.47 -12.85 1.74
N ILE A 66 -3.31 -12.46 2.27
CA ILE A 66 -2.62 -13.23 3.30
C ILE A 66 -2.81 -12.51 4.63
N VAL A 67 -3.37 -13.21 5.61
CA VAL A 67 -3.45 -12.69 6.98
C VAL A 67 -2.24 -13.20 7.75
N MET A 68 -1.32 -12.32 8.05
CA MET A 68 -0.12 -12.63 8.82
C MET A 68 -0.14 -11.92 10.16
N ARG A 69 0.63 -12.43 11.12
CA ARG A 69 0.90 -11.72 12.39
C ARG A 69 2.35 -11.30 12.39
N SER A 70 2.59 -9.99 12.44
CA SER A 70 3.95 -9.48 12.56
C SER A 70 4.49 -9.76 13.96
N LYS A 71 5.42 -10.71 14.08
CA LYS A 71 6.13 -10.98 15.34
C LYS A 71 6.89 -9.75 15.85
N ARG A 72 7.26 -8.83 14.95
CA ARG A 72 8.00 -7.60 15.27
C ARG A 72 7.09 -6.51 15.84
N ASN A 73 5.79 -6.53 15.50
CA ASN A 73 4.80 -5.55 15.95
C ASN A 73 3.78 -6.19 16.91
N TYR A 74 4.26 -6.83 17.99
CA TYR A 74 3.42 -7.41 19.05
C TYR A 74 2.32 -8.37 18.54
N ASN A 75 2.60 -9.12 17.47
CA ASN A 75 1.65 -10.02 16.80
C ASN A 75 0.40 -9.32 16.22
N ARG A 76 0.51 -8.02 15.90
CA ARG A 76 -0.53 -7.28 15.18
C ARG A 76 -0.86 -7.99 13.87
N PRO A 77 -2.15 -8.23 13.57
CA PRO A 77 -2.56 -8.80 12.30
C PRO A 77 -2.31 -7.80 11.18
N VAL A 78 -1.86 -8.32 10.04
CA VAL A 78 -1.61 -7.58 8.81
C VAL A 78 -2.29 -8.33 7.67
N PHE A 79 -2.91 -7.58 6.77
CA PHE A 79 -3.41 -8.08 5.50
C PHE A 79 -2.39 -7.74 4.41
N GLU A 80 -1.86 -8.74 3.74
CA GLU A 80 -1.02 -8.55 2.55
C GLU A 80 -1.85 -8.80 1.30
N PHE A 81 -1.80 -7.84 0.38
CA PHE A 81 -2.51 -7.90 -0.90
C PHE A 81 -1.49 -8.00 -2.05
N CYS A 82 -1.69 -8.96 -2.95
CA CYS A 82 -0.93 -9.02 -4.18
C CYS A 82 -1.70 -8.31 -5.31
N LEU A 83 -1.18 -7.16 -5.75
CA LEU A 83 -1.73 -6.39 -6.86
C LEU A 83 -0.91 -6.65 -8.13
N ARG A 84 -1.60 -6.68 -9.28
CA ARG A 84 -0.96 -6.76 -10.60
C ARG A 84 -1.04 -5.40 -11.28
N ILE A 85 0.01 -5.04 -12.00
CA ILE A 85 0.10 -3.80 -12.78
C ILE A 85 0.48 -4.13 -14.21
N THR A 86 0.03 -3.31 -15.16
CA THR A 86 0.34 -3.46 -16.60
C THR A 86 1.71 -2.90 -17.00
N MET A 87 2.30 -2.07 -16.13
CA MET A 87 3.56 -1.37 -16.39
C MET A 87 4.77 -2.26 -16.20
N ALA A 88 5.82 -1.99 -16.98
CA ALA A 88 7.14 -2.57 -16.76
C ALA A 88 7.83 -1.95 -15.53
N SER A 89 8.85 -2.62 -15.00
CA SER A 89 9.62 -2.15 -13.83
C SER A 89 10.23 -0.77 -14.05
N ASP A 90 10.75 -0.49 -15.24
CA ASP A 90 11.43 0.77 -15.53
C ASP A 90 10.45 1.95 -15.58
N GLU A 91 9.23 1.71 -16.04
CA GLU A 91 8.15 2.70 -16.05
C GLU A 91 7.65 2.98 -14.63
N LEU A 92 7.52 1.93 -13.81
CA LEU A 92 7.17 2.06 -12.39
C LEU A 92 8.22 2.89 -11.64
N GLN A 93 9.50 2.65 -11.89
CA GLN A 93 10.60 3.41 -11.30
C GLN A 93 10.54 4.89 -11.71
N GLN A 94 10.18 5.19 -12.96
CA GLN A 94 10.00 6.57 -13.42
C GLN A 94 8.84 7.26 -12.69
N CYS A 95 7.69 6.60 -12.54
CA CYS A 95 6.57 7.12 -11.76
C CYS A 95 6.98 7.49 -10.34
N TYR A 96 7.63 6.55 -9.64
CA TYR A 96 8.13 6.77 -8.28
C TYR A 96 9.12 7.93 -8.21
N ASN A 97 10.06 8.05 -9.15
CA ASN A 97 11.04 9.15 -9.13
C ASN A 97 10.40 10.53 -9.37
N LEU A 98 9.22 10.57 -9.99
CA LEU A 98 8.47 11.80 -10.28
C LEU A 98 7.44 12.17 -9.20
N GLN A 99 7.38 11.40 -8.11
CA GLN A 99 6.44 11.67 -7.03
C GLN A 99 6.70 13.01 -6.35
N THR A 100 5.62 13.72 -6.03
CA THR A 100 5.67 15.02 -5.33
C THR A 100 4.79 15.06 -4.09
N GLN A 101 4.06 13.98 -3.83
CA GLN A 101 3.15 13.82 -2.70
C GLN A 101 3.91 13.67 -1.37
N LYS A 102 3.19 13.79 -0.25
CA LYS A 102 3.77 13.79 1.09
C LYS A 102 4.40 12.44 1.46
N GLU A 103 3.84 11.37 0.93
CA GLU A 103 4.24 9.99 1.16
C GLU A 103 5.58 9.66 0.48
N ALA A 104 5.98 10.48 -0.51
CA ALA A 104 7.29 10.40 -1.17
C ALA A 104 8.48 10.50 -0.23
N TYR A 105 8.32 11.15 0.92
CA TYR A 105 9.41 11.37 1.88
C TYR A 105 9.56 10.21 2.88
N GLU A 106 8.65 9.23 2.85
CA GLU A 106 8.68 8.07 3.76
C GLU A 106 9.71 7.01 3.31
N THR A 107 9.96 6.96 2.01
CA THR A 107 10.91 6.03 1.39
C THR A 107 11.97 6.79 0.62
N THR A 108 13.18 6.24 0.55
CA THR A 108 14.32 6.85 -0.17
C THR A 108 14.60 6.17 -1.50
N GLU A 109 14.06 4.96 -1.70
CA GLU A 109 14.35 4.06 -2.83
C GLU A 109 13.19 3.07 -3.01
N LEU A 110 13.01 2.56 -4.24
CA LEU A 110 12.11 1.44 -4.58
C LEU A 110 12.79 0.09 -4.29
#